data_AF-A0A7C4YBE9-F1
#
_entry.id   AF-A0A7C4YBE9-F1
#
_cell.length_a   1.000
_cell.length_b   1.000
_cell.length_c   1.000
_cell.angle_alpha   90.00
_cell.angle_beta   90.00
_cell.angle_gamma   90.00
#
_symmetry.space_group_name_H-M   'P 1'
#
loop_
_entity.id
_entity.type
_entity.pdbx_description
1 polymer ?
#
loop_
_entity_poly.entity_id
_entity_poly.type
_entity_poly.pdbx_seq_one_letter_code
_entity_poly.pdbx_strand_id
1 'polypeptide(L)' 'MRAIEISGSWVVYRMNMRGKVSETNSVCEQAEWEAMERERPGFHTLIKAGITNEGEAERLARTHIAIPAPCAAVTA' A
#
# COMPACT_ATOMS: atom_id res chain seq x y z
N MET A 1 -2.13 -25.05 15.86
CA MET A 1 -1.51 -23.72 15.67
C MET A 1 -0.81 -23.74 14.34
N ARG A 2 -1.38 -23.12 13.29
CA ARG A 2 -0.71 -23.07 11.97
C ARG A 2 0.30 -21.93 12.03
N ALA A 3 1.58 -22.27 12.12
CA ALA A 3 2.65 -21.36 11.74
C ALA A 3 2.46 -21.07 10.25
N ILE A 4 1.90 -19.90 9.96
CA ILE A 4 2.00 -19.35 8.61
C ILE A 4 3.45 -18.90 8.48
N GLU A 5 4.23 -19.61 7.68
CA GLU A 5 5.53 -19.11 7.23
C GLU A 5 5.25 -17.85 6.41
N ILE A 6 5.23 -16.69 7.06
CA ILE A 6 5.18 -15.36 6.43
C ILE A 6 6.57 -15.02 5.86
N SER A 7 7.16 -15.98 5.16
CA SER A 7 8.46 -15.80 4.53
C SER A 7 8.24 -15.08 3.20
N GLY A 8 8.14 -13.75 3.27
CA GLY A 8 8.24 -12.88 2.10
C GLY A 8 6.93 -12.35 1.51
N SER A 9 5.86 -12.25 2.30
CA SER A 9 4.65 -11.56 1.87
C SER A 9 4.71 -10.07 2.24
N TRP A 10 4.69 -9.22 1.23
CA TRP A 10 4.64 -7.77 1.31
C TRP A 10 3.20 -7.28 1.22
N VAL A 11 2.97 -6.14 1.85
CA VAL A 11 1.68 -5.46 1.98
C VAL A 11 1.82 -4.02 1.51
N VAL A 12 0.88 -3.60 0.68
CA VAL A 12 0.70 -2.21 0.25
C VAL A 12 -0.52 -1.65 0.97
N TYR A 13 -0.34 -0.54 1.65
CA TYR A 13 -1.40 0.18 2.34
C TYR A 13 -1.33 1.68 2.07
N ARG A 14 -2.47 2.37 2.14
CA ARG A 14 -2.53 3.83 2.08
C ARG A 14 -2.60 4.43 3.48
N MET A 15 -1.85 5.51 3.65
CA MET A 15 -1.99 6.41 4.78
C MET A 15 -2.87 7.60 4.39
N ASN A 16 -3.99 7.77 5.09
CA ASN A 16 -4.84 8.93 4.91
C ASN A 16 -4.25 10.12 5.67
N MET A 17 -3.32 10.86 5.04
CA MET A 17 -2.79 12.08 5.61
C MET A 17 -3.83 13.21 5.47
N ARG A 18 -4.58 13.44 6.55
CA ARG A 18 -5.65 14.44 6.62
C ARG A 18 -5.07 15.84 6.38
N GLY A 19 -5.25 16.39 5.17
CA GLY A 19 -4.86 17.76 4.83
C GLY A 19 -4.09 17.93 3.51
N LYS A 20 -3.71 16.86 2.82
CA LYS A 20 -3.08 16.96 1.49
C LYS A 20 -3.68 15.91 0.55
N VAL A 21 -3.90 16.30 -0.71
CA VAL A 21 -4.37 15.47 -1.84
C VAL A 21 -3.27 14.50 -2.28
N SER A 22 -2.62 13.85 -1.34
CA SER A 22 -1.54 12.91 -1.58
C SER A 22 -1.74 11.78 -0.59
N GLU A 23 -2.68 10.89 -0.95
CA GLU A 23 -2.76 9.56 -0.36
C GLU A 23 -1.44 8.85 -0.74
N THR A 24 -0.45 8.88 0.16
CA THR A 24 0.80 8.16 -0.05
C THR A 24 0.58 6.70 0.31
N ASN A 25 0.85 5.83 -0.65
CA ASN A 25 0.91 4.39 -0.43
C ASN A 25 2.30 4.03 0.09
N SER A 26 2.32 3.22 1.13
CA SER A 26 3.52 2.65 1.71
C SER A 26 3.48 1.13 1.58
N VAL A 27 4.68 0.56 1.48
CA VAL A 27 4.90 -0.89 1.54
C VAL A 27 5.45 -1.26 2.91
N CYS A 28 4.97 -2.36 3.48
CA CYS A 28 5.54 -3.00 4.66
C CYS A 28 5.43 -4.51 4.55
N GLU A 29 6.12 -5.24 5.42
CA GLU A 29 5.96 -6.69 5.48
C GLU A 29 4.61 -7.08 6.08
N GLN A 30 4.10 -8.26 5.73
CA GLN A 30 2.82 -8.76 6.25
C GLN A 30 2.83 -8.89 7.77
N ALA A 31 3.98 -9.25 8.37
CA ALA A 31 4.14 -9.30 9.82
C ALA A 31 4.06 -7.90 10.46
N GLU A 32 4.66 -6.89 9.82
CA GLU A 32 4.55 -5.49 10.27
C GLU A 32 3.12 -4.99 10.15
N TRP A 33 2.44 -5.28 9.03
CA TRP A 33 1.04 -4.94 8.83
C TRP A 33 0.14 -5.54 9.92
N GLU A 34 0.34 -6.82 10.26
CA GLU A 34 -0.43 -7.48 11.32
C GLU A 34 -0.17 -6.88 12.70
N ALA A 35 1.06 -6.47 12.99
CA ALA A 35 1.38 -5.73 14.21
C ALA A 35 0.66 -4.37 14.22
N MET A 36 0.75 -3.62 13.13
CA MET A 36 0.12 -2.30 12.98
C MET A 36 -1.40 -2.35 13.06
N GLU A 37 -2.06 -3.31 12.41
CA GLU A 37 -3.51 -3.53 12.50
C GLU A 37 -3.94 -3.97 13.89
N ARG A 38 -3.12 -4.77 14.58
CA ARG A 38 -3.39 -5.17 15.96
C ARG A 38 -3.30 -3.99 16.92
N GLU A 39 -2.34 -3.10 16.71
CA GLU A 39 -2.16 -1.90 17.52
C GLU A 39 -3.21 -0.83 17.20
N ARG A 40 -3.54 -0.62 15.92
CA ARG A 40 -4.45 0.43 15.45
C ARG A 40 -5.30 -0.05 14.27
N PRO A 41 -6.34 -0.85 14.53
CA PRO A 41 -7.22 -1.35 13.48
C PRO A 41 -7.95 -0.17 12.81
N GLY A 42 -7.91 -0.10 11.49
CA GLY A 42 -8.64 0.89 10.69
C GLY A 42 -8.00 2.28 10.58
N PHE A 43 -6.79 2.49 11.10
CA PHE A 43 -6.04 3.74 10.88
C PHE A 43 -5.41 3.81 9.49
N HIS A 44 -4.99 2.65 8.97
CA HIS A 44 -4.43 2.49 7.64
C HIS A 44 -5.44 1.73 6.75
N THR A 45 -5.53 2.04 5.46
CA THR A 45 -6.33 1.21 4.56
C THR A 45 -5.43 0.23 3.81
N LEU A 46 -5.69 -1.06 3.99
CA LEU A 46 -5.07 -2.10 3.18
C LEU A 46 -5.49 -1.96 1.72
N ILE A 47 -4.51 -1.87 0.81
CA ILE A 47 -4.77 -1.93 -0.64
C ILE A 47 -4.58 -3.36 -1.13
N LYS A 48 -3.43 -3.96 -0.81
CA LYS A 48 -3.07 -5.30 -1.26
C LYS A 48 -2.14 -5.98 -0.25
N ALA A 49 -2.38 -7.25 0.02
CA ALA A 49 -1.56 -8.10 0.87
C ALA A 49 -1.09 -9.35 0.11
N GLY A 50 -0.10 -10.06 0.66
CA GLY A 50 0.37 -11.34 0.13
C GLY A 50 1.24 -11.23 -1.12
N ILE A 51 2.00 -10.15 -1.28
CA ILE A 51 2.84 -9.91 -2.46
C ILE A 51 4.20 -10.58 -2.24
N THR A 52 4.66 -11.42 -3.15
CA THR A 52 5.86 -12.24 -2.95
C THR A 52 7.18 -11.45 -2.96
N ASN A 53 7.19 -10.22 -3.50
CA ASN A 53 8.41 -9.42 -3.66
C ASN A 53 8.17 -7.94 -3.35
N GLU A 54 9.15 -7.29 -2.73
CA GLU A 54 9.12 -5.85 -2.42
C GLU A 54 8.94 -5.02 -3.69
N GLY A 55 9.66 -5.33 -4.76
CA GLY A 55 9.60 -4.55 -6.01
C GLY A 55 8.22 -4.55 -6.66
N GLU A 56 7.49 -5.68 -6.58
CA GLU A 56 6.09 -5.75 -7.04
C GLU A 56 5.17 -4.91 -6.13
N ALA A 57 5.40 -4.97 -4.82
CA ALA A 57 4.65 -4.18 -3.85
C ALA A 57 4.89 -2.67 -4.06
N GLU A 58 6.14 -2.27 -4.26
CA GLU A 58 6.52 -0.88 -4.49
C GLU A 58 5.94 -0.37 -5.80
N ARG A 59 5.99 -1.18 -6.88
CA ARG A 59 5.37 -0.83 -8.15
C ARG A 59 3.87 -0.60 -8.01
N LEU A 60 3.17 -1.46 -7.27
CA LEU A 60 1.75 -1.29 -6.96
C LEU A 60 1.48 -0.01 -6.16
N ALA A 61 2.31 0.28 -5.14
CA ALA A 61 2.22 1.50 -4.35
C ALA A 61 2.36 2.75 -5.24
N ARG A 62 3.37 2.78 -6.12
CA ARG A 62 3.61 3.87 -7.08
C ARG A 62 2.48 4.02 -8.10
N THR A 63 1.98 2.92 -8.67
CA THR A 63 0.86 2.95 -9.63
C THR A 63 -0.42 3.50 -9.02
N HIS A 64 -0.72 3.19 -7.76
CA HIS A 64 -1.92 3.70 -7.10
C HIS A 64 -1.78 5.16 -6.60
N ILE A 65 -0.56 5.67 -6.39
CA ILE A 65 -0.29 7.11 -6.12
C ILE A 65 -0.30 7.92 -7.42
N ALA A 66 0.04 7.28 -8.54
CA ALA A 66 -0.05 7.87 -9.86
C ALA A 66 -1.52 8.08 -10.22
N ILE A 67 -2.13 9.12 -9.63
CA ILE A 67 -3.11 9.91 -10.32
C ILE A 67 -2.44 10.21 -11.66
N PRO A 68 -2.91 9.68 -12.81
CA PRO A 68 -2.44 10.20 -14.06
C PRO A 68 -2.76 11.69 -13.97
N ALA A 69 -1.74 12.54 -14.00
CA ALA A 69 -1.94 13.91 -14.46
C ALA A 69 -2.87 13.79 -15.67
N PRO A 70 -3.96 14.58 -15.79
CA PRO A 70 -4.85 14.46 -16.93
C PRO A 70 -4.02 14.67 -18.20
N CYS A 71 -3.57 13.58 -18.81
CA CYS A 71 -3.07 13.54 -20.14
C CYS A 71 -4.32 13.61 -21.01
N ALA A 72 -4.75 14.83 -21.29
CA ALA A 72 -5.57 15.28 -22.43
C ALA A 72 -6.66 16.30 -22.03
N ALA A 73 -6.38 17.57 -22.28
CA ALA A 73 -7.22 18.37 -23.17
C ALA A 73 -6.23 19.11 -24.10
N VAL A 74 -5.78 18.41 -25.14
CA VAL A 74 -6.10 18.69 -26.55
C VAL A 74 -5.72 20.11 -26.99
N THR A 75 -4.62 20.20 -27.74
CA THR A 75 -4.35 21.28 -28.67
C THR A 75 -5.41 21.24 -29.78
N ALA A 76 -6.10 22.36 -30.01
CA ALA A 76 -6.69 22.73 -31.29
C ALA A 76 -6.71 24.26 -31.40
#